data_AF-A0A0A9D231-F1
#
_entry.id   AF-A0A0A9D231-F1
#
_cell.length_a   1.000
_cell.length_b   1.000
_cell.length_c   1.000
_cell.angle_alpha   90.00
_cell.angle_beta   90.00
_cell.angle_gamma   90.00
#
_symmetry.space_group_name_H-M   'P 1'
#
loop_
_entity.id
_entity.type
_entity.pdbx_description
1 polymer ?
#
loop_
_entity_poly.entity_id
_entity_poly.type
_entity_poly.pdbx_seq_one_letter_code
_entity_poly.pdbx_strand_id
1 'polypeptide(L)'
;MMGAQQKLSTEIDNFTPLETRNHICRLANAVRVLSALGFTLTADLIIETAEASSSANIVINDMLGAEFHVQTAEREAKRRADPVRKKNGAK
;
A
#
# COMPACT_ATOMS: atom_id res chain seq x y z
N MET A 1 28.33 -26.52 20.78
CA MET A 1 27.81 -25.13 20.74
C MET A 1 27.09 -24.76 19.43
N MET A 2 26.88 -25.67 18.47
CA MET A 2 26.14 -25.37 17.22
C MET A 2 24.61 -25.22 17.38
N GLY A 3 24.00 -25.83 18.41
CA GLY A 3 22.54 -25.78 18.59
C GLY A 3 21.99 -24.43 19.05
N ALA A 4 22.80 -23.57 19.66
CA ALA A 4 22.37 -22.25 20.13
C ALA A 4 22.34 -21.21 19.01
N GLN A 5 23.32 -21.22 18.10
CA GLN A 5 23.33 -20.36 16.91
C GLN A 5 22.18 -20.68 15.97
N GLN A 6 21.86 -21.97 15.81
CA GLN A 6 20.80 -22.41 14.90
C GLN A 6 19.39 -22.12 15.46
N LYS A 7 19.22 -22.05 16.78
CA LYS A 7 17.97 -21.62 17.43
C LYS A 7 17.72 -20.12 17.29
N LEU A 8 18.79 -19.33 17.46
CA LEU A 8 18.74 -17.87 17.36
C LEU A 8 18.40 -17.41 15.94
N SER A 9 18.93 -18.09 14.91
CA SER A 9 18.58 -17.77 13.52
C SER A 9 17.09 -18.01 13.22
N THR A 10 16.50 -19.09 13.74
CA THR A 10 15.07 -19.39 13.54
C THR A 10 14.15 -18.45 14.33
N GLU A 11 14.60 -17.92 15.47
CA GLU A 11 13.87 -16.90 16.23
C GLU A 11 13.92 -15.53 15.55
N ILE A 12 15.05 -15.17 14.91
CA ILE A 12 15.18 -13.93 14.14
C ILE A 12 14.32 -13.96 12.86
N ASP A 13 14.28 -15.08 12.15
CA ASP A 13 13.41 -15.25 10.97
C ASP A 13 11.90 -15.17 11.30
N ASN A 14 11.53 -15.34 12.57
CA ASN A 14 10.16 -15.27 13.08
C ASN A 14 9.80 -13.91 13.74
N PHE A 15 10.70 -12.93 13.81
CA PHE A 15 10.43 -11.67 14.51
C PHE A 15 9.32 -10.83 13.85
N THR A 16 9.08 -11.01 12.55
CA THR A 16 7.94 -10.39 11.87
C THR A 16 7.42 -11.33 10.77
N PRO A 17 6.18 -11.83 10.87
CA PRO A 17 5.60 -12.74 9.89
C PRO A 17 5.67 -12.21 8.45
N LEU A 18 5.78 -13.10 7.46
CA LEU A 18 5.82 -12.74 6.04
C LEU A 18 4.62 -11.88 5.62
N GLU A 19 3.43 -12.24 6.11
CA GLU A 19 2.20 -11.48 5.87
C GLU A 19 2.32 -10.03 6.36
N THR A 20 2.82 -9.83 7.59
CA THR A 20 3.05 -8.50 8.15
C THR A 20 4.05 -7.70 7.31
N ARG A 21 5.16 -8.32 6.89
CA ARG A 21 6.15 -7.68 6.01
C ARG A 21 5.53 -7.28 4.66
N ASN A 22 4.71 -8.15 4.09
CA ASN A 22 4.00 -7.87 2.83
C ASN A 22 3.04 -6.68 2.97
N HIS A 23 2.31 -6.59 4.08
CA HIS A 23 1.46 -5.43 4.36
C HIS A 23 2.26 -4.14 4.51
N ILE A 24 3.38 -4.17 5.24
CA ILE A 24 4.28 -3.02 5.39
C ILE A 24 4.79 -2.56 4.01
N CYS A 25 5.29 -3.47 3.18
CA CYS A 25 5.78 -3.15 1.85
C CYS A 25 4.67 -2.59 0.94
N ARG A 26 3.45 -3.14 1.03
CA ARG A 26 2.30 -2.66 0.25
C ARG A 26 1.92 -1.24 0.63
N LEU A 27 1.89 -0.91 1.92
CA LEU A 27 1.67 0.46 2.42
C LEU A 27 2.79 1.41 1.98
N ALA A 28 4.05 0.99 2.08
CA ALA A 28 5.19 1.78 1.63
C ALA A 28 5.12 2.07 0.13
N ASN A 29 4.74 1.08 -0.69
CA ASN A 29 4.57 1.26 -2.13
C ASN A 29 3.38 2.17 -2.45
N ALA A 30 2.27 2.10 -1.71
CA ALA A 30 1.18 3.06 -1.84
C ALA A 30 1.65 4.51 -1.62
N VAL A 31 2.44 4.76 -0.56
CA VAL A 31 3.04 6.08 -0.32
C VAL A 31 3.91 6.53 -1.49
N ARG A 32 4.76 5.64 -2.02
CA ARG A 32 5.64 5.94 -3.16
C ARG A 32 4.86 6.31 -4.42
N VAL A 33 3.86 5.52 -4.79
CA VAL A 33 3.03 5.76 -5.98
C VAL A 33 2.28 7.08 -5.86
N LEU A 34 1.64 7.32 -4.72
CA LEU A 34 0.92 8.58 -4.45
C LEU A 34 1.85 9.79 -4.51
N SER A 35 3.06 9.66 -3.95
CA SER A 35 4.07 10.72 -3.99
C SER A 35 4.55 11.01 -5.41
N ALA A 36 4.79 9.96 -6.22
CA ALA A 36 5.21 10.08 -7.61
C ALA A 36 4.14 10.76 -8.48
N LEU A 37 2.87 10.54 -8.18
CA LEU A 37 1.72 11.19 -8.83
C LEU A 37 1.43 12.61 -8.30
N GLY A 38 2.15 13.07 -7.29
CA GLY A 38 1.96 14.40 -6.68
C GLY A 38 0.66 14.51 -5.88
N PHE A 39 0.14 13.41 -5.34
CA PHE A 39 -1.10 13.40 -4.56
C PHE A 39 -0.83 13.70 -3.07
N THR A 40 -1.82 14.29 -2.40
CA THR A 40 -1.77 14.50 -0.96
C THR A 40 -1.75 13.16 -0.23
N LEU A 41 -0.83 13.00 0.72
CA LEU A 41 -0.71 11.80 1.52
C LEU A 41 -1.60 11.90 2.76
N THR A 42 -2.75 11.23 2.72
CA THR A 42 -3.61 11.01 3.89
C THR A 42 -3.62 9.52 4.25
N ALA A 43 -3.86 9.21 5.52
CA ALA A 43 -3.95 7.81 5.97
C ALA A 43 -4.99 7.03 5.15
N ASP A 44 -6.18 7.62 4.94
CA ASP A 44 -7.25 7.02 4.13
C ASP A 44 -6.79 6.72 2.70
N LEU A 45 -6.11 7.66 2.02
CA LEU A 45 -5.70 7.45 0.63
C LEU A 45 -4.61 6.38 0.51
N ILE A 46 -3.70 6.30 1.50
CA ILE A 46 -2.67 5.27 1.55
C ILE A 46 -3.31 3.88 1.74
N ILE A 47 -4.25 3.76 2.70
CA ILE A 47 -4.97 2.51 2.96
C ILE A 47 -5.77 2.09 1.72
N GLU A 48 -6.56 3.01 1.16
CA GLU A 48 -7.37 2.74 -0.03
C GLU A 48 -6.53 2.28 -1.24
N THR A 49 -5.33 2.85 -1.40
CA THR A 49 -4.40 2.48 -2.49
C THR A 49 -3.76 1.11 -2.24
N ALA A 50 -3.38 0.81 -1.00
CA ALA A 50 -2.88 -0.50 -0.61
C ALA A 50 -3.96 -1.58 -0.81
N GLU A 51 -5.20 -1.33 -0.39
CA GLU A 51 -6.34 -2.23 -0.62
C GLU A 51 -6.67 -2.38 -2.10
N ALA A 52 -6.55 -1.32 -2.90
CA ALA A 52 -6.70 -1.39 -4.37
C ALA A 52 -5.76 -2.41 -4.97
N SER A 53 -4.47 -2.32 -4.59
CA SER A 53 -3.44 -3.21 -5.11
C SER A 53 -3.69 -4.67 -4.69
N SER A 54 -4.21 -4.90 -3.48
CA SER A 54 -4.57 -6.24 -3.03
C SER A 54 -5.78 -6.78 -3.78
N SER A 55 -6.81 -5.95 -3.99
CA SER A 55 -8.06 -6.35 -4.66
C SER A 55 -7.86 -6.62 -6.15
N ALA A 56 -6.95 -5.87 -6.78
CA ALA A 56 -6.52 -6.09 -8.17
C ALA A 56 -5.47 -7.21 -8.31
N ASN A 57 -5.14 -7.92 -7.22
CA ASN A 57 -4.13 -8.98 -7.19
C ASN A 57 -2.75 -8.55 -7.71
N ILE A 58 -2.39 -7.28 -7.52
CA ILE A 58 -1.09 -6.73 -7.88
C ILE A 58 -0.08 -7.19 -6.84
N VAL A 59 0.96 -7.90 -7.30
CA VAL A 59 2.08 -8.28 -6.44
C VAL A 59 2.86 -7.03 -6.05
N ILE A 60 3.51 -7.07 -4.88
CA ILE A 60 4.16 -5.89 -4.27
C ILE A 60 5.13 -5.20 -5.24
N ASN A 61 5.91 -5.99 -5.99
CA ASN A 61 6.92 -5.48 -6.91
C ASN A 61 6.32 -4.74 -8.11
N ASP A 62 5.09 -5.09 -8.51
CA ASP A 62 4.43 -4.53 -9.69
C ASP A 62 3.67 -3.25 -9.37
N MET A 63 3.45 -2.94 -8.08
CA MET A 63 2.83 -1.68 -7.65
C MET A 63 3.62 -0.45 -8.10
N LEU A 64 4.93 -0.57 -8.32
CA LEU A 64 5.75 0.55 -8.79
C LEU A 64 5.79 0.64 -10.33
N GLY A 65 5.10 -0.24 -11.03
CA GLY A 65 4.97 -0.24 -12.48
C GLY A 65 4.05 0.86 -13.01
N ALA A 66 4.21 1.21 -14.29
CA ALA A 66 3.43 2.26 -14.93
C ALA A 66 1.91 1.97 -14.91
N GLU A 67 1.52 0.70 -15.08
CA GLU A 67 0.11 0.29 -15.07
C GLU A 67 -0.57 0.65 -13.75
N PHE A 68 0.05 0.33 -12.61
CA PHE A 68 -0.52 0.65 -11.31
C PHE A 68 -0.55 2.15 -11.01
N HIS A 69 0.41 2.93 -11.53
CA HIS A 69 0.36 4.40 -11.46
C HIS A 69 -0.84 4.97 -12.20
N VAL A 70 -1.10 4.49 -13.43
CA VAL A 70 -2.26 4.92 -14.23
C VAL A 70 -3.55 4.58 -13.51
N GLN A 71 -3.72 3.33 -13.06
CA GLN A 71 -4.92 2.90 -12.32
C GLN A 71 -5.14 3.75 -11.05
N THR A 72 -4.07 4.05 -10.30
CA THR A 72 -4.15 4.90 -9.09
C THR A 72 -4.58 6.33 -9.45
N ALA A 73 -4.05 6.90 -10.52
CA ALA A 73 -4.40 8.23 -10.99
C ALA A 73 -5.86 8.32 -11.46
N GLU A 74 -6.33 7.34 -12.23
CA GLU A 74 -7.72 7.25 -12.69
C GLU A 74 -8.69 7.14 -11.52
N ARG A 75 -8.37 6.31 -10.51
CA ARG A 75 -9.18 6.17 -9.30
C ARG A 75 -9.30 7.49 -8.54
N GLU A 76 -8.19 8.21 -8.37
CA GLU A 76 -8.20 9.51 -7.68
C GLU A 76 -8.97 10.57 -8.48
N ALA A 77 -8.82 10.60 -9.80
CA ALA A 77 -9.59 11.49 -10.67
C ALA A 77 -11.10 11.25 -10.54
N LYS A 78 -11.52 9.97 -10.55
CA LYS A 78 -12.92 9.58 -10.32
C LYS A 78 -13.41 10.02 -8.93
N ARG A 79 -12.62 9.77 -7.87
CA ARG A 79 -12.93 10.17 -6.49
C ARG A 79 -13.14 11.68 -6.35
N ARG A 80 -12.37 12.50 -7.09
CA ARG A 80 -12.52 13.97 -7.10
C ARG A 80 -13.69 14.45 -7.94
N ALA A 81 -14.03 13.71 -8.99
CA ALA A 81 -15.18 14.03 -9.85
C ALA A 81 -16.52 13.70 -9.19
N ASP A 82 -16.55 12.74 -8.25
CA ASP A 82 -17.79 12.32 -7.57
C ASP A 82 -18.41 13.45 -6.72
N PRO A 83 -19.57 14.00 -7.12
CA PRO A 83 -20.18 15.17 -6.47
C PRO A 83 -20.76 14.85 -5.08
N VAL A 84 -20.85 13.56 -4.71
CA VAL A 84 -21.47 13.09 -3.45
C VAL A 84 -20.66 13.51 -2.22
N ARG A 85 -19.31 13.56 -2.29
CA ARG A 85 -18.51 14.05 -1.15
C ARG A 85 -18.65 15.56 -0.91
N LYS A 86 -19.07 16.33 -1.92
CA LYS A 86 -19.27 17.79 -1.80
C LYS A 86 -20.52 18.17 -0.99
N LYS A 87 -21.54 17.30 -0.95
CA LYS A 87 -22.78 17.56 -0.20
C LYS A 87 -22.70 17.24 1.30
N ASN A 88 -21.74 16.43 1.73
CA ASN A 88 -21.63 15.98 3.13
C ASN A 88 -20.77 16.90 4.02
N GLY A 89 -20.06 17.87 3.43
CA GLY A 89 -19.27 18.89 4.15
C GLY A 89 -19.95 20.27 4.24
N ALA A 90 -21.19 20.39 3.75
CA ALA A 90 -22.02 21.59 3.88
C ALA A 90 -23.11 21.34 4.92
N LYS A 91 -22.72 21.23 6.19
CA LYS A 91 -23.60 21.42 7.35
C LYS A 91 -22.85 22.23 8.39
#